data_AF-A0A3Q2WKC0-F1
#
_entry.id   AF-A0A3Q2WKC0-F1
#
_cell.length_a   1.000
_cell.length_b   1.000
_cell.length_c   1.000
_cell.angle_alpha   90.00
_cell.angle_beta   90.00
_cell.angle_gamma   90.00
#
_symmetry.space_group_name_H-M   'P 1'
#
loop_
_entity.id
_entity.type
_entity.pdbx_description
1 polymer ?
#
loop_
_entity_poly.entity_id
_entity_poly.type
_entity_poly.pdbx_seq_one_letter_code
_entity_poly.pdbx_strand_id
1 'polypeptide(L)'
;MEDPPHSCLSVCVHVLLSALLPEVVEVLQGEKSVLLPFKTTADLPQHVTVEWTDSNAMKVHVYESGNNQPDKQHQSYRGRTEMKEDPLRNKDLSLTLKPLHLTDSGVYTCIVYKKDGHMLQKSVTLSVSGECNSCLSTV
;
A
#
# COMPACT_ATOMS: atom_id res chain seq x y z
N MET A 1 -40.80 -21.42 23.85
CA MET A 1 -41.05 -20.35 22.87
C MET A 1 -39.67 -19.85 22.51
N GLU A 2 -39.07 -20.52 21.53
CA GLU A 2 -37.70 -20.32 21.09
C GLU A 2 -37.74 -19.28 19.97
N ASP A 3 -37.08 -18.13 20.15
CA ASP A 3 -36.81 -17.18 19.08
C ASP A 3 -35.40 -17.46 18.47
N PRO A 4 -35.22 -17.31 17.15
CA PRO A 4 -34.05 -17.83 16.42
C PRO A 4 -32.83 -16.89 16.43
N PRO A 5 -31.60 -17.40 16.17
CA PRO A 5 -30.40 -16.57 16.11
C PRO A 5 -30.33 -15.78 14.79
N HIS A 6 -30.77 -14.53 14.80
CA HIS A 6 -30.49 -13.58 13.72
C HIS A 6 -29.09 -12.97 13.91
N SER A 7 -28.04 -13.57 13.33
CA SER A 7 -26.83 -12.82 12.90
C SER A 7 -25.80 -13.68 12.16
N CYS A 8 -26.18 -14.35 11.07
CA CYS A 8 -25.19 -14.88 10.10
C CYS A 8 -25.11 -14.08 8.78
N LEU A 9 -25.97 -13.08 8.57
CA LEU A 9 -26.02 -12.33 7.32
C LEU A 9 -25.08 -11.10 7.27
N SER A 10 -24.52 -10.68 8.40
CA SER A 10 -23.68 -9.48 8.46
C SER A 10 -22.23 -9.70 7.94
N VAL A 11 -21.72 -10.93 8.02
CA VAL A 11 -20.31 -11.22 7.70
C VAL A 11 -20.07 -11.30 6.19
N CYS A 12 -21.03 -11.84 5.41
CA CYS A 12 -20.87 -11.98 3.96
C CYS A 12 -21.04 -10.64 3.20
N VAL A 13 -21.99 -9.79 3.61
CA VAL A 13 -22.22 -8.49 2.94
C VAL A 13 -21.09 -7.49 3.24
N HIS A 14 -20.57 -7.45 4.48
CA HIS A 14 -19.41 -6.61 4.81
C HIS A 14 -18.15 -7.00 4.01
N VAL A 15 -17.87 -8.30 3.90
CA VAL A 15 -16.71 -8.80 3.12
C VAL A 15 -16.87 -8.44 1.64
N LEU A 16 -18.06 -8.62 1.05
CA LEU A 16 -18.32 -8.28 -0.36
C LEU A 16 -18.22 -6.77 -0.63
N LEU A 17 -18.71 -5.91 0.27
CA LEU A 17 -18.64 -4.46 0.11
C LEU A 17 -17.20 -3.93 0.19
N SER A 18 -16.37 -4.51 1.07
CA SER A 18 -14.95 -4.15 1.19
C SER A 18 -14.10 -4.52 -0.04
N ALA A 19 -14.49 -5.58 -0.77
CA ALA A 19 -13.76 -6.06 -1.94
C ALA A 19 -14.00 -5.23 -3.22
N LEU A 20 -15.05 -4.40 -3.24
CA LEU A 20 -15.46 -3.61 -4.42
C LEU A 20 -14.99 -2.16 -4.38
N LEU A 21 -14.46 -1.70 -3.24
CA LEU A 21 -13.98 -0.33 -3.10
C LEU A 21 -12.47 -0.26 -3.38
N PRO A 22 -12.00 0.77 -4.11
CA PRO A 22 -10.58 1.04 -4.20
C PRO A 22 -10.04 1.37 -2.80
N GLU A 23 -8.86 0.86 -2.47
CA GLU A 23 -8.21 1.19 -1.21
C GLU A 23 -7.57 2.57 -1.32
N VAL A 24 -8.06 3.51 -0.51
CA VAL A 24 -7.62 4.90 -0.51
C VAL A 24 -6.97 5.22 0.83
N VAL A 25 -5.81 5.87 0.78
CA VAL A 25 -5.09 6.40 1.95
C VAL A 25 -5.01 7.92 1.80
N GLU A 26 -5.62 8.64 2.73
CA GLU A 26 -5.60 10.09 2.76
C GLU A 26 -4.67 10.58 3.88
N VAL A 27 -3.80 11.52 3.56
CA VAL A 27 -2.85 12.11 4.52
C VAL A 27 -2.72 13.60 4.30
N LEU A 28 -2.54 14.34 5.40
CA LEU A 28 -2.25 15.77 5.32
C LEU A 28 -0.78 15.99 4.99
N GLN A 29 -0.51 17.05 4.23
CA GLN A 29 0.83 17.55 4.00
C GLN A 29 1.46 17.94 5.35
N GLY A 30 2.68 17.46 5.61
CA GLY A 30 3.37 17.66 6.88
C GLY A 30 3.41 16.40 7.75
N GLU A 31 2.61 15.38 7.44
CA GLU A 31 2.78 14.05 8.01
C GLU A 31 4.16 13.48 7.65
N LYS A 32 4.80 12.83 8.63
CA LYS A 32 6.18 12.36 8.48
C LYS A 32 6.32 11.22 7.49
N SER A 33 5.28 10.40 7.39
CA SER A 33 5.26 9.20 6.56
C SER A 33 3.83 8.72 6.35
N VAL A 34 3.61 7.96 5.27
CA VAL A 34 2.38 7.20 5.06
C VAL A 34 2.69 5.72 4.91
N LEU A 35 1.75 4.87 5.30
CA LEU A 35 1.78 3.44 5.04
C LEU A 35 0.80 3.10 3.91
N LEU A 36 1.30 2.54 2.83
CA LEU A 36 0.50 1.94 1.76
C LEU A 36 0.25 0.46 2.11
N PRO A 37 -0.98 0.08 2.49
CA PRO A 37 -1.23 -1.23 3.07
C PRO A 37 -1.26 -2.35 2.03
N PHE A 38 -0.56 -3.45 2.31
CA PHE A 38 -0.74 -4.71 1.58
C PHE A 38 -0.41 -5.92 2.46
N LYS A 39 -1.43 -6.42 3.16
CA LYS A 39 -1.38 -7.74 3.80
C LYS A 39 -2.02 -8.79 2.91
N THR A 40 -1.45 -9.98 2.88
CA THR A 40 -1.97 -11.10 2.09
C THR A 40 -2.10 -12.36 2.94
N THR A 41 -3.03 -13.22 2.59
CA THR A 41 -3.14 -14.57 3.16
C THR A 41 -2.40 -15.61 2.32
N ALA A 42 -2.06 -15.27 1.07
CA ALA A 42 -1.38 -16.15 0.14
C ALA A 42 0.00 -16.56 0.66
N ASP A 43 0.44 -17.75 0.26
CA ASP A 43 1.78 -18.22 0.57
C ASP A 43 2.80 -17.58 -0.38
N LEU A 44 3.79 -16.93 0.22
CA LEU A 44 4.85 -16.20 -0.46
C LEU A 44 6.15 -17.03 -0.36
N PRO A 45 6.58 -17.70 -1.43
CA PRO A 45 7.87 -18.39 -1.46
C PRO A 45 9.02 -17.43 -1.19
N GLN A 46 10.15 -17.94 -0.70
CA GLN A 46 11.32 -17.10 -0.39
C GLN A 46 11.94 -16.44 -1.64
N HIS A 47 11.74 -17.05 -2.81
CA HIS A 47 12.27 -16.58 -4.09
C HIS A 47 11.18 -15.87 -4.92
N VAL A 48 10.62 -14.81 -4.35
CA VAL A 48 9.73 -13.88 -5.06
C VAL A 48 10.35 -12.48 -5.09
N THR A 49 9.92 -11.71 -6.09
CA THR A 49 10.22 -10.28 -6.18
C THR A 49 8.95 -9.51 -5.86
N VAL A 50 9.04 -8.54 -4.95
CA VAL A 50 7.97 -7.60 -4.63
C VAL A 50 8.38 -6.25 -5.21
N GLU A 51 7.57 -5.71 -6.11
CA GLU A 51 7.80 -4.41 -6.74
C GLU A 51 6.60 -3.50 -6.49
N TRP A 52 6.87 -2.32 -5.94
CA TRP A 52 5.91 -1.23 -5.91
C TRP A 52 6.22 -0.25 -7.04
N THR A 53 5.20 0.14 -7.80
CA THR A 53 5.28 1.16 -8.86
C THR A 53 4.27 2.27 -8.64
N ASP A 54 4.58 3.49 -9.10
CA ASP A 54 3.62 4.59 -9.14
C ASP A 54 2.75 4.53 -10.41
N SER A 55 1.89 5.54 -10.61
CA SER A 55 1.01 5.63 -11.78
C SER A 55 1.75 5.83 -13.11
N ASN A 56 3.04 6.18 -13.07
CA ASN A 56 3.90 6.34 -14.23
C ASN A 56 4.80 5.10 -14.47
N ALA A 57 4.50 3.99 -13.79
CA ALA A 57 5.32 2.77 -13.78
C ALA A 57 6.77 2.99 -13.32
N MET A 58 7.04 4.06 -12.55
CA MET A 58 8.33 4.26 -11.90
C MET A 58 8.44 3.31 -10.72
N LYS A 59 9.59 2.65 -10.59
CA LYS A 59 9.86 1.73 -9.47
C LYS A 59 10.02 2.51 -8.17
N VAL A 60 9.02 2.42 -7.32
CA VAL A 60 8.97 3.06 -6.00
C VAL A 60 9.81 2.27 -5.00
N HIS A 61 9.63 0.95 -4.98
CA HIS A 61 10.38 0.05 -4.10
C HIS A 61 10.54 -1.32 -4.75
N VAL A 62 11.69 -1.97 -4.52
CA VAL A 62 11.97 -3.32 -5.00
C VAL A 62 12.56 -4.13 -3.86
N TYR A 63 11.93 -5.25 -3.54
CA TYR A 63 12.41 -6.27 -2.60
C TYR A 63 12.59 -7.58 -3.35
N GLU A 64 13.80 -8.13 -3.34
CA GLU A 64 14.17 -9.31 -4.11
C GLU A 64 15.19 -10.14 -3.36
N SER A 65 15.04 -11.46 -3.41
CA SER A 65 15.97 -12.42 -2.79
C SER A 65 16.23 -12.15 -1.30
N GLY A 66 15.20 -11.71 -0.59
CA GLY A 66 15.28 -11.46 0.85
C GLY A 66 15.86 -10.11 1.24
N ASN A 67 16.07 -9.19 0.30
CA ASN A 67 16.64 -7.87 0.61
C ASN A 67 16.04 -6.73 -0.20
N ASN A 68 16.10 -5.52 0.35
CA ASN A 68 15.76 -4.29 -0.36
C ASN A 68 16.79 -4.02 -1.47
N GLN A 69 16.34 -3.55 -2.63
CA GLN A 69 17.17 -3.27 -3.80
C GLN A 69 17.14 -1.77 -4.15
N PRO A 70 17.81 -0.90 -3.36
CA PRO A 70 17.75 0.55 -3.54
C PRO A 70 18.23 1.00 -4.93
N ASP A 71 19.19 0.29 -5.53
CA ASP A 71 19.73 0.61 -6.85
C ASP A 71 18.71 0.43 -7.98
N LYS A 72 17.70 -0.42 -7.79
CA LYS A 72 16.62 -0.67 -8.75
C LYS A 72 15.48 0.35 -8.65
N GLN A 73 15.46 1.18 -7.61
CA GLN A 73 14.43 2.20 -7.41
C GLN A 73 14.69 3.41 -8.32
N HIS A 74 13.60 4.03 -8.78
CA HIS A 74 13.65 5.31 -9.46
C HIS A 74 14.22 6.38 -8.52
N GLN A 75 14.99 7.32 -9.07
CA GLN A 75 15.73 8.32 -8.28
C GLN A 75 14.84 9.13 -7.32
N SER A 76 13.60 9.42 -7.71
CA SER A 76 12.65 10.19 -6.89
C SER A 76 12.20 9.48 -5.61
N TYR A 77 12.46 8.17 -5.49
CA TYR A 77 12.03 7.34 -4.35
C TYR A 77 13.20 6.75 -3.55
N ARG A 78 14.44 6.85 -4.06
CA ARG A 78 15.63 6.33 -3.37
C ARG A 78 15.78 6.97 -1.99
N GLY A 79 15.93 6.13 -0.96
CA GLY A 79 16.04 6.58 0.43
C GLY A 79 14.73 7.10 1.04
N ARG A 80 13.63 7.07 0.30
CA ARG A 80 12.31 7.53 0.76
C ARG A 80 11.35 6.40 1.11
N THR A 81 11.73 5.15 0.86
CA THR A 81 10.82 4.01 0.96
C THR A 81 11.37 2.90 1.84
N GLU A 82 10.49 2.27 2.61
CA GLU A 82 10.85 1.22 3.56
C GLU A 82 9.73 0.18 3.69
N MET A 83 10.10 -1.10 3.67
CA MET A 83 9.22 -2.21 4.03
C MET A 83 9.62 -2.74 5.41
N LYS A 84 8.68 -3.42 6.08
CA LYS A 84 9.00 -4.11 7.35
C LYS A 84 10.06 -5.20 7.15
N GLU A 85 10.74 -5.55 8.23
CA GLU A 85 11.61 -6.73 8.28
C GLU A 85 10.82 -8.00 7.93
N ASP A 86 11.48 -8.89 7.17
CA ASP A 86 10.94 -10.18 6.74
C ASP A 86 9.49 -10.11 6.17
N PRO A 87 9.21 -9.23 5.18
CA PRO A 87 7.85 -8.93 4.74
C PRO A 87 7.14 -10.16 4.15
N LEU A 88 7.90 -11.09 3.55
CA LEU A 88 7.38 -12.35 3.03
C LEU A 88 6.91 -13.30 4.13
N ARG A 89 7.68 -13.44 5.22
CA ARG A 89 7.33 -14.30 6.37
C ARG A 89 6.13 -13.76 7.11
N ASN A 90 6.09 -12.44 7.28
CA ASN A 90 5.02 -11.74 7.98
C ASN A 90 3.76 -11.53 7.11
N LYS A 91 3.83 -11.89 5.82
CA LYS A 91 2.79 -11.67 4.81
C LYS A 91 2.27 -10.22 4.79
N ASP A 92 3.17 -9.28 5.07
CA ASP A 92 2.91 -7.84 5.16
C ASP A 92 3.87 -7.12 4.20
N LEU A 93 3.36 -6.87 2.98
CA LEU A 93 4.05 -6.22 1.87
C LEU A 93 3.79 -4.71 1.85
N SER A 94 3.30 -4.16 2.95
CA SER A 94 3.00 -2.73 3.06
C SER A 94 4.27 -1.89 2.90
N LEU A 95 4.12 -0.74 2.25
CA LEU A 95 5.22 0.17 1.97
C LEU A 95 5.08 1.45 2.78
N THR A 96 6.12 1.83 3.50
CA THR A 96 6.23 3.16 4.11
C THR A 96 6.88 4.12 3.11
N LEU A 97 6.27 5.28 2.86
CA LEU A 97 6.82 6.36 2.04
C LEU A 97 7.07 7.60 2.92
N LYS A 98 8.28 8.17 2.87
CA LYS A 98 8.73 9.31 3.68
C LYS A 98 9.95 10.02 3.09
N PRO A 99 10.14 11.33 3.27
CA PRO A 99 9.11 12.29 3.64
C PRO A 99 8.05 12.40 2.52
N LEU A 100 6.87 12.90 2.86
CA LEU A 100 5.78 13.08 1.90
C LEU A 100 5.86 14.42 1.15
N HIS A 101 5.42 14.39 -0.10
CA HIS A 101 5.25 15.54 -0.99
C HIS A 101 3.85 15.51 -1.60
N LEU A 102 3.30 16.68 -1.94
CA LEU A 102 1.99 16.76 -2.61
C LEU A 102 1.96 15.96 -3.92
N THR A 103 3.09 15.92 -4.62
CA THR A 103 3.30 15.17 -5.86
C THR A 103 3.34 13.65 -5.67
N ASP A 104 3.39 13.15 -4.43
CA ASP A 104 3.30 11.72 -4.16
C ASP A 104 1.85 11.21 -4.29
N SER A 105 0.86 12.09 -4.42
CA SER A 105 -0.52 11.67 -4.68
C SER A 105 -0.62 10.89 -5.99
N GLY A 106 -1.32 9.76 -5.99
CA GLY A 106 -1.44 8.91 -7.16
C GLY A 106 -1.78 7.46 -6.80
N VAL A 107 -1.81 6.61 -7.82
CA VAL A 107 -2.04 5.17 -7.65
C VAL A 107 -0.69 4.48 -7.53
N TYR A 108 -0.55 3.68 -6.48
CA TYR A 108 0.60 2.82 -6.23
C TYR A 108 0.18 1.38 -6.42
N THR A 109 0.91 0.64 -7.25
CA THR A 109 0.63 -0.77 -7.52
C THR A 109 1.77 -1.62 -6.99
N CYS A 110 1.43 -2.60 -6.16
CA CYS A 110 2.34 -3.64 -5.73
C CYS A 110 2.12 -4.89 -6.55
N ILE A 111 3.18 -5.45 -7.10
CA ILE A 111 3.18 -6.67 -7.88
C ILE A 111 4.15 -7.66 -7.24
N VAL A 112 3.70 -8.90 -7.04
CA VAL A 112 4.55 -9.99 -6.55
C VAL A 112 4.77 -11.00 -7.68
N TYR A 113 6.02 -11.22 -8.04
CA TYR A 113 6.46 -12.12 -9.11
C TYR A 113 7.02 -13.44 -8.52
N LYS A 114 6.66 -14.58 -9.12
CA LYS A 114 7.38 -15.85 -8.97
C LYS A 114 8.15 -16.19 -10.24
N LYS A 115 8.95 -17.25 -10.20
CA LYS A 115 9.65 -17.80 -11.39
C LYS A 115 8.74 -17.99 -12.61
N ASP A 116 7.48 -18.37 -12.40
CA ASP A 116 6.54 -18.70 -13.48
C ASP A 116 5.58 -17.55 -13.85
N GLY A 117 5.82 -16.33 -13.34
CA GLY A 117 5.04 -15.14 -13.67
C GLY A 117 4.45 -14.40 -12.48
N HIS A 118 3.36 -13.66 -12.72
CA HIS A 118 2.69 -12.84 -11.71
C HIS A 118 1.92 -13.71 -10.70
N MET A 119 2.09 -13.44 -9.39
CA MET A 119 1.32 -14.09 -8.33
C MET A 119 0.17 -13.23 -7.82
N LEU A 120 0.49 -12.00 -7.40
CA LEU A 120 -0.43 -11.12 -6.69
C LEU A 120 -0.24 -9.70 -7.19
N GLN A 121 -1.33 -8.95 -7.16
CA GLN A 121 -1.31 -7.53 -7.41
C GLN A 121 -2.30 -6.82 -6.48
N LYS A 122 -1.92 -5.65 -5.99
CA LYS A 122 -2.81 -4.75 -5.25
C LYS A 122 -2.50 -3.31 -5.63
N SER A 123 -3.54 -2.49 -5.79
CA SER A 123 -3.40 -1.06 -6.03
C SER A 123 -3.96 -0.27 -4.85
N VAL A 124 -3.25 0.79 -4.47
CA VAL A 124 -3.61 1.70 -3.39
C VAL A 124 -3.55 3.13 -3.93
N THR A 125 -4.60 3.91 -3.73
CA THR A 125 -4.62 5.34 -4.07
C THR A 125 -4.15 6.14 -2.88
N LEU A 126 -3.08 6.93 -3.04
CA LEU A 126 -2.61 7.89 -2.04
C LEU A 126 -3.10 9.29 -2.41
N SER A 127 -3.70 9.99 -1.46
CA SER A 127 -4.10 11.40 -1.57
C SER A 127 -3.37 12.21 -0.49
N VAL A 128 -2.46 13.10 -0.92
CA VAL A 128 -1.75 14.03 -0.03
C VAL A 128 -2.36 15.42 -0.21
N SER A 129 -3.07 15.92 0.80
CA SER A 129 -3.75 17.21 0.76
C SER A 129 -2.99 18.26 1.57
N GLY A 130 -2.78 19.45 0.99
CA GLY A 130 -2.24 20.60 1.72
C GLY A 130 -3.33 21.30 2.54
N GLU A 131 -2.98 21.83 3.70
CA GLU A 131 -3.85 22.79 4.40
C GLU A 131 -3.87 24.10 3.62
N CYS A 132 -5.03 24.49 3.08
CA CYS A 132 -5.21 25.80 2.49
C CYS A 132 -5.42 26.82 3.61
N ASN A 133 -4.34 27.39 4.14
CA ASN A 133 -4.39 28.37 5.24
C ASN A 133 -4.92 29.75 4.83
N SER A 134 -5.45 29.93 3.61
CA SER A 134 -5.91 31.23 3.11
C SER A 134 -7.19 31.76 3.76
N CYS A 135 -7.79 31.02 4.71
CA CYS A 135 -9.02 31.46 5.41
C CYS A 135 -8.82 31.73 6.91
N LEU A 136 -7.63 31.51 7.49
CA LEU A 136 -7.40 31.75 8.93
C LEU A 136 -6.95 33.18 9.26
N SER A 137 -6.81 34.05 8.26
CA SER A 137 -6.68 35.49 8.49
C SER A 137 -8.07 36.12 8.60
N THR A 138 -8.74 35.93 9.74
CA THR A 138 -9.75 36.88 10.23
C THR A 138 -9.22 37.52 11.50
N VAL A 139 -8.96 38.82 11.36
CA VAL A 139 -8.60 39.91 12.30
C VAL A 139 -8.61 39.59 13.79
#